data_AF-A0A533SKZ3-F1
#
_entry.id   AF-A0A533SKZ3-F1
#
_cell.length_a   1.000
_cell.length_b   1.000
_cell.length_c   1.000
_cell.angle_alpha   90.00
_cell.angle_beta   90.00
_cell.angle_gamma   90.00
#
_symmetry.space_group_name_H-M   'P 1'
#
loop_
_entity.id
_entity.type
_entity.pdbx_description
1 polymer ?
#
loop_
_entity_poly.entity_id
_entity_poly.type
_entity_poly.pdbx_seq_one_letter_code
_entity_poly.pdbx_strand_id
1 'polypeptide(L)' 'MTETTASYKQKSWDLSELVSGGMDSPELEAAFTNLDKLVTSFEGLRPQLTAGIAVNKFLEIVHQLEEINLAAHKLG' A
#
# COMPACT_ATOMS: atom_id res chain seq x y z
N MET A 1 -34.71 22.38 30.27
CA MET A 1 -33.86 22.11 29.10
C MET A 1 -33.98 20.62 28.81
N THR A 2 -34.63 20.24 27.71
CA THR A 2 -34.77 18.84 27.32
C THR A 2 -33.57 18.47 26.45
N GLU A 3 -32.63 17.71 27.00
CA GLU A 3 -31.53 17.14 26.22
C GLU A 3 -32.09 16.08 25.27
N THR A 4 -32.02 16.33 23.96
CA THR A 4 -32.35 15.35 22.94
C THR A 4 -31.19 14.36 22.84
N THR A 5 -31.36 13.17 23.41
CA THR A 5 -30.40 12.07 23.28
C THR A 5 -30.44 11.50 21.85
N ALA A 6 -29.66 12.07 20.93
CA ALA A 6 -29.46 11.49 19.62
C ALA A 6 -28.56 10.24 19.74
N SER A 7 -29.14 9.06 19.55
CA SER A 7 -28.37 7.80 19.56
C SER A 7 -27.60 7.65 18.26
N TYR A 8 -26.27 7.45 18.36
CA TYR A 8 -25.41 7.16 17.21
C TYR A 8 -25.76 5.79 16.61
N LYS A 9 -26.16 5.75 15.34
CA LYS A 9 -26.35 4.48 14.62
C LYS A 9 -25.00 3.97 14.13
N GLN A 10 -24.55 2.85 14.69
CA GLN A 10 -23.38 2.13 14.20
C GLN A 10 -23.63 1.69 12.75
N LYS A 11 -22.66 1.97 11.88
CA LYS A 11 -22.63 1.50 10.49
C LYS A 11 -21.51 0.47 10.34
N SER A 12 -21.69 -0.47 9.42
CA SER A 12 -20.59 -1.31 8.96
C SER A 12 -19.54 -0.43 8.26
N TRP A 13 -18.29 -0.86 8.32
CA TRP A 13 -17.24 -0.25 7.52
C TRP A 13 -17.57 -0.42 6.02
N ASP A 14 -17.32 0.62 5.24
CA ASP A 14 -17.55 0.65 3.80
C ASP A 14 -16.27 1.11 3.11
N LEU A 15 -15.68 0.23 2.29
CA LEU A 15 -14.45 0.51 1.54
C LEU A 15 -14.61 1.71 0.60
N SER A 16 -15.84 2.02 0.18
CA SER A 16 -16.13 3.17 -0.67
C SER A 16 -15.77 4.51 0.00
N GLU A 17 -15.67 4.54 1.34
CA GLU A 17 -15.21 5.70 2.10
C GLU A 17 -13.69 5.96 1.95
N LEU A 18 -12.92 4.93 1.59
CA LEU A 18 -11.47 5.03 1.35
C LEU A 18 -11.13 5.09 -0.14
N VAL A 19 -11.83 4.31 -0.97
CA VAL A 19 -11.58 4.19 -2.41
C VAL A 19 -12.90 4.33 -3.17
N SER A 20 -12.99 5.32 -4.06
CA SER A 20 -14.19 5.51 -4.88
C SER A 20 -14.46 4.27 -5.74
N GLY A 21 -15.68 3.74 -5.65
CA GLY A 21 -16.06 2.49 -6.32
C GLY A 21 -15.86 1.21 -5.50
N GLY A 22 -15.30 1.30 -4.29
CA GLY A 22 -15.15 0.17 -3.38
C GLY A 22 -14.34 -0.97 -4.01
N MET A 23 -14.87 -2.19 -3.93
CA MET A 23 -14.18 -3.40 -4.41
C MET A 23 -13.98 -3.42 -5.93
N ASP A 24 -14.90 -2.82 -6.69
CA ASP A 24 -14.85 -2.80 -8.15
C ASP A 24 -14.10 -1.57 -8.70
N SER A 25 -13.35 -0.89 -7.84
CA SER A 25 -12.64 0.33 -8.21
C SER A 25 -11.48 0.03 -9.18
N PRO A 26 -11.42 0.69 -10.35
CA PRO A 26 -10.26 0.62 -11.23
C PRO A 26 -8.98 1.13 -10.55
N GLU A 27 -9.10 2.03 -9.57
CA GLU A 27 -7.97 2.53 -8.77
C GLU A 27 -7.36 1.43 -7.91
N LEU A 28 -8.21 0.61 -7.28
CA LEU A 28 -7.78 -0.51 -6.44
C LEU A 28 -7.05 -1.58 -7.27
N GLU A 29 -7.62 -1.96 -8.41
CA GLU A 29 -6.99 -2.89 -9.36
C GLU A 29 -5.65 -2.38 -9.89
N ALA A 30 -5.58 -1.07 -10.21
CA ALA A 30 -4.34 -0.44 -10.63
C ALA A 30 -3.28 -0.44 -9.52
N ALA A 31 -3.69 -0.27 -8.26
CA ALA A 31 -2.78 -0.30 -7.12
C ALA A 31 -2.18 -1.70 -6.91
N PHE A 32 -2.98 -2.77 -6.99
CA PHE A 32 -2.47 -4.15 -6.95
C PHE A 32 -1.54 -4.44 -8.12
N THR A 33 -1.91 -4.04 -9.34
CA THR A 33 -1.08 -4.21 -10.54
C THR A 33 0.26 -3.47 -10.39
N ASN A 34 0.26 -2.28 -9.79
CA ASN A 34 1.46 -1.52 -9.55
C ASN A 34 2.35 -2.20 -8.48
N LEU A 35 1.76 -2.71 -7.40
CA LEU A 35 2.49 -3.43 -6.37
C LEU A 35 3.21 -4.65 -6.94
N ASP A 36 2.53 -5.44 -7.78
CA ASP A 36 3.11 -6.62 -8.43
C ASP A 36 4.32 -6.27 -9.31
N LYS A 37 4.24 -5.16 -10.06
CA LYS A 37 5.35 -4.64 -10.85
C LYS A 37 6.55 -4.24 -9.98
N LEU A 38 6.29 -3.53 -8.88
CA LEU A 38 7.35 -3.10 -7.96
C LEU A 38 8.07 -4.30 -7.34
N VAL A 39 7.30 -5.29 -6.86
CA VAL A 39 7.84 -6.53 -6.28
C VAL A 39 8.65 -7.31 -7.31
N THR A 40 8.12 -7.51 -8.51
CA THR A 40 8.83 -8.22 -9.59
C THR A 40 10.16 -7.55 -9.93
N SER A 41 10.18 -6.21 -10.02
CA SER A 41 11.42 -5.47 -10.26
C SER A 41 12.41 -5.60 -9.10
N PHE A 42 11.92 -5.58 -7.86
CA PHE A 42 12.75 -5.68 -6.66
C PHE A 42 13.38 -7.07 -6.50
N GLU A 43 12.63 -8.14 -6.80
CA GLU A 43 13.15 -9.51 -6.79
C GLU A 43 14.34 -9.70 -7.74
N GLY A 44 14.32 -9.02 -8.89
CA GLY A 44 15.42 -9.00 -9.86
C GLY A 44 16.73 -8.41 -9.32
N LEU A 45 16.71 -7.72 -8.18
CA LEU A 45 17.90 -7.12 -7.57
C LEU A 45 18.67 -8.09 -6.68
N ARG A 46 18.10 -9.26 -6.34
CA ARG A 46 18.73 -10.25 -5.46
C ARG A 46 20.18 -10.61 -5.85
N PRO A 47 20.53 -10.81 -7.14
CA PRO A 47 21.92 -11.11 -7.53
C PRO A 47 22.92 -9.99 -7.24
N GLN A 48 22.45 -8.76 -7.03
CA GLN A 48 23.30 -7.59 -6.76
C GLN A 48 23.71 -7.50 -5.28
N LEU A 49 23.02 -8.20 -4.38
CA LEU A 49 23.27 -8.20 -2.93
C LEU A 49 24.50 -9.03 -2.58
N THR A 50 25.67 -8.49 -2.90
CA THR A 50 26.97 -9.08 -2.59
C THR A 50 27.67 -8.31 -1.46
N ALA A 51 28.65 -8.93 -0.81
CA ALA A 51 29.43 -8.28 0.25
C ALA A 51 30.18 -7.01 -0.21
N GLY A 52 30.42 -6.86 -1.53
CA GLY A 52 31.09 -5.71 -2.12
C GLY A 52 30.15 -4.65 -2.72
N ILE A 53 28.84 -4.75 -2.49
CA ILE A 53 27.88 -3.78 -3.02
C ILE A 53 28.22 -2.36 -2.56
N ALA A 54 28.14 -1.40 -3.49
CA ALA A 54 28.31 0.01 -3.15
C ALA A 54 27.20 0.45 -2.20
N VAL A 55 27.54 1.20 -1.15
CA VAL A 55 26.57 1.67 -0.14
C VAL A 55 25.38 2.39 -0.76
N ASN A 56 25.63 3.28 -1.72
CA ASN A 56 24.56 3.99 -2.41
C ASN A 56 23.61 3.03 -3.14
N LYS A 57 24.15 1.98 -3.76
CA LYS A 57 23.34 0.98 -4.44
C LYS A 57 22.50 0.16 -3.47
N PHE A 58 23.06 -0.16 -2.31
CA PHE A 58 22.32 -0.82 -1.24
C PHE A 58 21.18 0.06 -0.71
N LEU A 59 21.43 1.35 -0.49
CA LEU A 59 20.39 2.30 -0.04
C LEU A 59 19.27 2.48 -1.08
N GLU A 60 19.60 2.51 -2.37
CA GLU A 60 18.57 2.49 -3.44
C GLU A 60 17.64 1.28 -3.31
N ILE A 61 18.20 0.09 -3.06
CA ILE A 61 17.42 -1.14 -2.87
C ILE A 61 16.54 -1.02 -1.61
N VAL A 62 17.07 -0.46 -0.51
CA VAL A 62 16.28 -0.24 0.72
C VAL A 62 15.12 0.72 0.47
N HIS A 63 15.33 1.84 -0.22
CA HIS A 63 14.23 2.76 -0.55
C HIS A 63 13.14 2.09 -1.40
N GLN A 64 13.53 1.22 -2.36
CA GLN A 64 12.55 0.46 -3.14
C GLN A 64 11.72 -0.49 -2.27
N LEU A 65 12.33 -1.11 -1.24
CA LEU A 65 11.61 -1.92 -0.27
C LEU A 65 10.63 -1.08 0.57
N GLU A 66 11.02 0.14 0.96
CA GLU A 66 10.15 1.07 1.68
C GLU A 66 8.96 1.51 0.83
N GLU A 67 9.17 1.78 -0.46
CA GLU A 67 8.10 2.10 -1.42
C GLU A 67 7.10 0.94 -1.57
N ILE A 68 7.60 -0.29 -1.68
CA ILE A 68 6.77 -1.50 -1.73
C ILE A 68 5.94 -1.64 -0.45
N ASN A 69 6.57 -1.49 0.73
CA ASN A 69 5.88 -1.58 2.01
C ASN A 69 4.80 -0.51 2.17
N LEU A 70 5.09 0.73 1.76
CA LEU A 70 4.12 1.82 1.80
C LEU A 70 2.94 1.56 0.86
N ALA A 71 3.20 1.03 -0.34
CA ALA A 71 2.15 0.68 -1.29
C ALA A 71 1.28 -0.48 -0.77
N ALA A 72 1.90 -1.53 -0.22
CA ALA A 72 1.20 -2.68 0.37
C ALA A 72 0.35 -2.27 1.58
N HIS A 73 0.87 -1.42 2.47
CA HIS A 73 0.14 -0.98 3.67
C HIS A 73 -1.15 -0.22 3.35
N LYS A 74 -1.24 0.40 2.18
CA LYS A 74 -2.48 1.06 1.72
C LYS A 74 -3.56 0.08 1.25
N LEU A 75 -3.19 -1.17 0.98
CA LEU A 75 -4.07 -2.20 0.41
C LEU A 75 -4.56 -3.22 1.45
N GLY A 76 -3.90 -3.33 2.60
CA GLY A 76 -4.32 -4.19 3.72
C GLY A 76 -3.21 -5.05 4.29
#